data_AF-A0AA88YWB3-F1
#
_entry.id   AF-A0AA88YWB3-F1
#
_cell.length_a   1.000
_cell.length_b   1.000
_cell.length_c   1.000
_cell.angle_alpha   90.00
_cell.angle_beta   90.00
_cell.angle_gamma   90.00
#
_symmetry.space_group_name_H-M   'P 1'
#
loop_
_entity.id
_entity.type
_entity.pdbx_description
1 polymer ?
#
loop_
_entity_poly.entity_id
_entity_poly.type
_entity_poly.pdbx_seq_one_letter_code
_entity_poly.pdbx_strand_id
1 'polypeptide(L)' 'NNNRCTCHHCGISATERESLCCHEIPEIFLKIQDRNICCITEHPSFEAVCLNEDTLYTAYLGFNQHYGVQLQDRPE' A
#
# COMPACT_ATOMS: atom_id res chain seq x y z
N ASN A 1 -0.78 2.17 19.86
CA ASN A 1 -1.71 3.28 20.16
C ASN A 1 -2.07 3.94 18.83
N ASN A 2 -3.35 3.99 18.44
CA ASN A 2 -3.77 4.47 17.12
C ASN A 2 -3.93 6.01 17.04
N ASN A 3 -3.35 6.74 18.00
CA ASN A 3 -3.53 8.20 18.18
C ASN A 3 -3.08 9.06 17.00
N ARG A 4 -2.39 8.50 15.99
CA ARG A 4 -1.95 9.21 14.78
C ARG A 4 -2.86 8.97 13.57
N CYS A 5 -3.80 8.02 13.67
CA CYS A 5 -4.71 7.74 12.57
C CYS A 5 -5.81 8.81 12.49
N THR A 6 -5.89 9.48 11.35
CA THR A 6 -6.92 10.47 11.02
C THR A 6 -7.96 9.94 10.03
N CYS A 7 -7.67 8.82 9.35
CA CYS A 7 -8.62 8.17 8.43
C CYS A 7 -9.59 7.20 9.13
N HIS A 8 -9.41 6.93 10.43
CA HIS A 8 -10.22 6.03 11.27
C HIS A 8 -10.28 4.55 10.83
N HIS A 9 -9.50 4.15 9.83
CA HIS A 9 -9.51 2.79 9.27
C HIS A 9 -8.22 2.00 9.54
N CYS A 10 -7.17 2.61 10.12
CA CYS A 10 -5.93 1.91 10.42
C CYS A 10 -6.08 1.00 11.65
N GLY A 11 -5.51 -0.20 11.58
CA GLY A 11 -5.44 -1.13 12.72
C GLY A 11 -4.31 -0.77 13.70
N ILE A 12 -4.42 -1.25 14.93
CA ILE A 12 -3.35 -1.13 15.93
C ILE A 12 -2.22 -2.10 15.53
N SER A 13 -1.05 -1.56 15.18
CA SER A 13 0.16 -2.37 14.96
C SER A 13 0.94 -2.59 16.27
N ALA A 14 1.76 -3.64 16.31
CA ALA A 14 2.62 -3.95 17.45
C ALA A 14 3.80 -2.98 17.60
N THR A 15 4.24 -2.35 16.51
CA THR A 15 5.38 -1.43 16.47
C THR A 15 4.98 -0.03 16.01
N GLU A 16 5.68 0.99 16.52
CA GLU A 16 5.47 2.39 16.09
C GLU A 16 5.80 2.61 14.62
N ARG A 17 6.78 1.87 14.08
CA ARG A 17 7.19 1.95 12.68
C ARG A 17 6.07 1.55 11.72
N GLU A 18 5.22 0.62 12.13
CA GLU A 18 4.08 0.13 11.35
C GLU A 18 2.78 0.94 11.62
N SER A 19 2.80 1.83 12.62
CA SER A 19 1.65 2.69 12.96
C SER A 19 1.60 3.94 12.06
N LEU A 20 1.45 3.74 10.75
CA LEU A 20 1.33 4.83 9.76
C LEU A 20 -0.11 4.99 9.26
N CYS A 21 -0.61 6.22 9.26
CA CYS A 21 -1.88 6.58 8.63
C CYS A 21 -1.70 6.77 7.12
N CYS A 22 -2.70 6.40 6.32
CA CYS A 22 -2.69 6.67 4.87
C CYS A 22 -2.63 8.18 4.53
N HIS A 23 -2.98 9.06 5.48
CA HIS A 23 -2.84 10.51 5.34
C HIS A 23 -1.41 11.01 5.60
N GLU A 24 -0.55 10.22 6.25
CA GLU A 24 0.85 10.59 6.52
C GLU A 24 1.77 10.31 5.32
N ILE A 25 1.27 9.61 4.29
CA ILE A 25 2.01 9.27 3.08
C ILE A 25 1.61 10.27 1.98
N PRO A 26 2.48 11.21 1.57
CA PRO A 26 2.12 12.32 0.68
C PRO A 26 1.47 11.87 -0.63
N GLU A 27 2.01 10.85 -1.28
CA GLU A 27 1.53 10.33 -2.57
C GLU A 27 0.15 9.69 -2.44
N ILE A 28 -0.13 9.08 -1.30
CA ILE A 28 -1.44 8.48 -1.00
C ILE A 28 -2.44 9.57 -0.64
N PHE A 29 -2.04 10.56 0.15
CA PHE A 29 -2.89 11.67 0.53
C PHE A 29 -3.40 12.46 -0.69
N LEU A 30 -2.56 12.66 -1.71
CA LEU A 30 -2.99 13.26 -2.98
C LEU A 30 -4.11 12.45 -3.66
N LYS A 31 -3.98 11.12 -3.72
CA LYS A 31 -5.02 10.25 -4.31
C LYS A 31 -6.34 10.30 -3.53
N ILE A 32 -6.25 10.44 -2.21
CA ILE A 32 -7.40 10.60 -1.32
C ILE A 32 -8.09 11.94 -1.60
N GLN A 33 -7.33 13.03 -1.71
CA GLN A 33 -7.86 14.36 -2.02
C GLN A 33 -8.49 14.42 -3.42
N ASP A 34 -7.82 13.89 -4.45
CA ASP A 34 -8.29 13.89 -5.84
C ASP A 34 -9.65 13.21 -6.01
N ARG A 35 -9.95 12.23 -5.17
CA ARG A 35 -11.22 11.50 -5.17
C ARG A 35 -12.20 11.95 -4.10
N ASN A 36 -11.80 12.91 -3.24
CA ASN A 36 -12.59 13.40 -2.12
C ASN A 36 -13.13 12.26 -1.23
N ILE A 37 -12.25 11.31 -0.90
CA ILE A 37 -12.53 10.15 -0.03
C ILE A 37 -11.84 10.32 1.32
N CYS A 38 -12.19 9.51 2.32
CA CYS A 38 -11.62 9.61 3.67
C CYS A 38 -10.41 8.69 3.88
N CYS A 39 -10.38 7.54 3.21
CA CYS A 39 -9.31 6.55 3.34
C CYS A 39 -8.90 6.02 1.97
N ILE A 40 -7.63 5.65 1.79
CA ILE A 40 -7.15 5.07 0.53
C ILE A 40 -7.88 3.77 0.15
N THR A 41 -8.38 3.02 1.13
CA THR A 41 -9.15 1.78 0.91
C THR A 41 -10.48 2.04 0.21
N GLU A 42 -11.01 3.26 0.26
CA GLU A 42 -12.24 3.67 -0.43
C GLU A 42 -11.98 4.08 -1.89
N HIS A 43 -10.71 4.15 -2.30
CA HIS A 43 -10.40 4.49 -3.68
C HIS A 43 -10.96 3.41 -4.61
N PRO A 44 -11.68 3.75 -5.70
CA PRO A 44 -12.38 2.77 -6.53
C PRO A 44 -11.46 1.73 -7.17
N SER A 45 -10.18 2.08 -7.38
CA SER A 45 -9.17 1.15 -7.89
C SER A 45 -8.48 0.32 -6.82
N PHE A 46 -8.72 0.57 -5.53
CA PHE A 46 -8.00 -0.12 -4.45
C PHE A 46 -8.25 -1.62 -4.48
N GLU A 47 -9.51 -2.04 -4.64
CA GLU A 47 -9.87 -3.45 -4.75
C GLU A 47 -9.21 -4.10 -5.97
N ALA A 48 -9.36 -3.49 -7.15
CA ALA A 48 -8.82 -4.03 -8.39
C ALA A 48 -7.28 -4.09 -8.42
N VAL A 49 -6.58 -3.16 -7.77
CA VAL A 49 -5.10 -3.07 -7.86
C VAL A 49 -4.40 -3.72 -6.68
N CYS A 50 -4.96 -3.62 -5.47
CA CYS A 50 -4.29 -4.04 -4.24
C CYS A 50 -4.86 -5.31 -3.64
N LEU A 51 -6.09 -5.72 -3.96
CA LEU A 51 -6.75 -6.89 -3.38
C LEU A 51 -7.02 -8.01 -4.40
N ASN A 52 -7.05 -7.72 -5.69
CA ASN A 52 -7.27 -8.71 -6.74
C ASN A 52 -6.01 -9.57 -6.97
N GLU A 53 -6.13 -10.88 -6.73
CA GLU A 53 -5.04 -11.85 -6.82
C GLU A 53 -4.41 -11.91 -8.22
N ASP A 54 -5.21 -11.94 -9.28
CA ASP A 54 -4.73 -12.02 -10.67
C ASP A 54 -3.90 -10.78 -11.05
N THR A 55 -4.31 -9.60 -10.58
CA THR A 55 -3.60 -8.34 -10.80
C THR A 55 -2.26 -8.34 -10.07
N LEU A 56 -2.23 -8.80 -8.82
CA LEU A 56 -0.99 -8.95 -8.06
C LEU A 56 -0.05 -9.98 -8.68
N TYR A 57 -0.58 -11.11 -9.15
CA TYR A 57 0.21 -12.14 -9.84
C TYR A 57 0.81 -11.60 -11.14
N THR A 58 0.03 -10.87 -11.92
CA THR A 58 0.51 -10.21 -13.16
C THR A 58 1.62 -9.21 -12.87
N ALA A 59 1.45 -8.37 -11.84
CA ALA A 59 2.49 -7.43 -11.41
C ALA A 59 3.77 -8.15 -10.93
N TYR A 60 3.62 -9.25 -10.21
CA TYR A 60 4.74 -10.10 -9.77
C TYR A 60 5.51 -10.72 -10.93
N LEU A 61 4.81 -11.28 -11.93
CA LEU A 61 5.45 -11.82 -13.14
C LEU A 61 6.24 -10.74 -13.88
N GLY A 62 5.65 -9.55 -14.05
CA GLY A 62 6.34 -8.40 -14.64
C GLY A 62 7.58 -7.99 -13.86
N PHE A 63 7.47 -7.91 -12.53
CA PHE A 63 8.61 -7.62 -11.65
C PHE A 63 9.74 -8.66 -11.83
N ASN A 64 9.41 -9.95 -11.83
CA ASN A 64 10.39 -11.02 -12.01
C ASN A 64 11.05 -11.00 -13.39
N GLN A 65 10.32 -10.64 -14.44
CA GLN A 65 10.90 -10.51 -15.78
C GLN A 65 11.98 -9.43 -15.82
N HIS A 66 11.81 -8.35 -15.07
CA HIS A 66 12.75 -7.23 -15.05
C HIS A 66 13.86 -7.36 -13.98
N TYR A 67 13.57 -7.99 -12.85
CA TYR A 67 14.43 -7.97 -11.65
C TYR A 67 14.69 -9.35 -11.04
N GLY A 68 14.03 -10.42 -11.50
CA GLY A 68 14.09 -11.75 -10.88
C GLY A 68 15.46 -12.40 -10.89
N VAL A 69 16.33 -12.05 -11.85
CA VAL A 69 17.72 -12.54 -11.90
C VAL A 69 18.60 -11.83 -10.86
N GLN A 70 18.32 -10.56 -10.54
CA GLN A 70 19.17 -9.73 -9.66
C GLN A 70 19.01 -10.04 -8.16
N LEU A 71 17.88 -10.61 -7.74
CA LEU A 71 17.62 -10.92 -6.33
C LEU A 71 18.20 -12.26 -5.87
N GLN A 72 18.62 -13.12 -6.80
CA GLN A 72 19.32 -14.37 -6.48
C GLN A 72 20.79 -14.15 -6.11
N ASP A 73 21.38 -13.01 -6.50
CA ASP A 73 22.79 -12.69 -6.27
C ASP A 73 23.06 -11.80 -5.05
N ARG A 74 22.04 -11.52 -4.22
CA ARG A 74 22.22 -10.68 -3.02
C ARG A 74 22.72 -11.55 -1.86
N PRO A 75 23.96 -11.34 -1.35
CA PRO A 75 24.44 -12.06 -0.18
C PRO A 75 23.62 -11.67 1.05
N GLU A 76 23.36 -12.66 1.90
CA GLU A 76 22.60 -12.56 3.17
C GLU A 76 23.18 -11.53 4.15
#